data_AF-A0A8H6TI26-F1
#
_entry.id   AF-A0A8H6TI26-F1
#
_cell.length_a   1.000
_cell.length_b   1.000
_cell.length_c   1.000
_cell.angle_alpha   90.00
_cell.angle_beta   90.00
_cell.angle_gamma   90.00
#
_symmetry.space_group_name_H-M   'P 1'
#
loop_
_entity.id
_entity.type
_entity.pdbx_description
1 polymer ?
#
loop_
_entity_poly.entity_id
_entity_poly.type
_entity_poly.pdbx_seq_one_letter_code
_entity_poly.pdbx_strand_id
1 'polypeptide(L)'
;MESESEGELPGPPQSGLNRVTGKNADALFAEGESRRTVSWIWTMTGGEEVEGELIEALRIEWSKSWARTRRWREEKMILEEEWRRLGVSLAYEEARWKDRAAAVPVGTIPAADAEGMIAYAVKHADMYRNLALRAEATRTAPALRKGAKRGRTAVFCTTEDDLELEDVAADGWIEVDEEDDFGYASGDSEPED
;
A
#
# COMPACT_ATOMS: atom_id res chain seq x y z
N MET A 1 -48.29 27.26 58.23
CA MET A 1 -47.04 26.50 58.39
C MET A 1 -46.98 25.57 57.20
N GLU A 2 -46.53 26.10 56.08
CA GLU A 2 -46.19 25.31 54.89
C GLU A 2 -44.71 25.55 54.68
N SER A 3 -43.94 24.49 54.90
CA SER A 3 -42.49 24.46 54.74
C SER A 3 -42.24 23.97 53.33
N GLU A 4 -41.90 24.87 52.41
CA GLU A 4 -41.48 24.51 51.06
C GLU A 4 -40.07 23.92 51.11
N SER A 5 -39.94 22.72 50.54
CA SER A 5 -38.71 21.94 50.42
C SER A 5 -37.81 22.54 49.34
N GLU A 6 -36.59 22.93 49.72
CA GLU A 6 -35.52 23.29 48.78
C GLU A 6 -35.12 22.05 47.95
N GLY A 7 -35.34 22.11 46.63
CA GLY A 7 -34.84 21.13 45.68
C GLY A 7 -33.48 21.57 45.13
N GLU A 8 -32.43 20.84 45.51
CA GLU A 8 -31.06 20.98 45.01
C GLU A 8 -31.01 20.77 43.48
N LEU A 9 -30.56 21.77 42.73
CA LEU A 9 -30.37 21.69 41.27
C LEU A 9 -29.07 20.92 40.94
N PRO A 10 -29.04 20.03 39.94
CA PRO A 10 -27.82 19.35 39.55
C PRO A 10 -26.84 20.32 38.86
N GLY A 11 -25.64 20.45 39.43
CA GLY A 11 -24.56 21.28 38.90
C GLY A 11 -24.04 20.81 37.53
N PRO A 12 -23.35 21.70 36.77
CA PRO A 12 -22.89 21.41 35.42
C PRO A 12 -21.84 20.27 35.40
N PRO A 13 -21.79 19.48 34.31
CA PRO A 13 -20.81 18.40 34.20
C PRO A 13 -19.41 18.98 34.20
N GLN A 14 -18.60 18.55 35.18
CA GLN A 14 -17.21 18.97 35.27
C GLN A 14 -16.43 18.43 34.06
N SER A 15 -16.06 19.34 33.16
CA SER A 15 -15.10 19.10 32.09
C SER A 15 -13.76 18.71 32.69
N GLY A 16 -13.48 17.41 32.75
CA GLY A 16 -12.18 16.86 33.12
C GLY A 16 -11.11 17.33 32.15
N LEU A 17 -10.31 18.31 32.57
CA LEU A 17 -9.11 18.76 31.87
C LEU A 17 -8.07 17.64 31.98
N ASN A 18 -8.06 16.71 31.02
CA ASN A 18 -7.05 15.67 30.96
C ASN A 18 -5.69 16.29 30.57
N ARG A 19 -4.75 16.21 31.51
CA ARG A 19 -3.33 16.56 31.36
C ARG A 19 -2.76 15.83 30.15
N VAL A 20 -2.34 16.58 29.13
CA VAL A 20 -1.67 16.05 27.93
C VAL A 20 -0.37 15.36 28.36
N THR A 21 -0.38 14.04 28.40
CA THR A 21 0.84 13.23 28.41
C THR A 21 1.27 13.05 26.96
N GLY A 22 2.50 13.42 26.65
CA GLY A 22 3.11 13.38 25.32
C GLY A 22 3.41 11.96 24.83
N LYS A 23 2.36 11.15 24.64
CA LYS A 23 2.43 9.79 24.07
C LYS A 23 1.37 9.54 22.99
N ASN A 24 0.83 10.59 22.38
CA ASN A 24 -0.26 10.49 21.39
C ASN A 24 0.10 11.03 20.01
N ALA A 25 1.37 11.35 19.72
CA ALA A 25 1.74 11.77 18.37
C ALA A 25 1.69 10.58 17.39
N ASP A 26 2.14 9.41 17.83
CA ASP A 26 2.21 8.21 16.98
C ASP A 26 0.85 7.50 16.82
N ALA A 27 -0.03 7.60 17.82
CA ALA A 27 -1.39 7.03 17.75
C ALA A 27 -2.33 7.80 16.81
N LEU A 28 -2.05 9.09 16.53
CA LEU A 28 -2.87 9.91 15.63
C LEU A 28 -2.78 9.48 14.15
N PHE A 29 -1.72 8.76 13.78
CA PHE A 29 -1.51 8.27 12.41
C PHE A 29 -1.81 6.77 12.25
N ALA A 30 -2.04 6.04 13.35
CA ALA A 30 -2.24 4.59 13.34
C ALA A 30 -3.69 4.18 13.01
N GLU A 31 -4.67 5.06 13.22
CA GLU A 31 -6.08 4.75 12.95
C GLU A 31 -6.51 5.37 11.62
N GLY A 32 -6.88 4.52 10.66
CA GLY A 32 -7.39 4.97 9.36
C GLY A 32 -8.56 5.94 9.53
N GLU A 33 -8.53 7.04 8.78
CA GLU A 33 -9.50 8.15 8.76
C GLU A 33 -10.98 7.71 8.75
N SER A 34 -11.28 6.48 8.30
CA SER A 34 -12.64 5.91 8.25
C SER A 34 -13.39 5.87 9.59
N ARG A 35 -12.69 6.01 10.73
CA ARG A 35 -13.28 5.98 12.09
C ARG A 35 -13.30 7.35 12.77
N ARG A 36 -13.03 8.46 12.07
CA ARG A 36 -13.03 9.78 12.71
C ARG A 36 -14.44 10.18 13.17
N THR A 37 -14.56 10.49 14.45
CA THR A 37 -15.72 11.19 15.02
C THR A 37 -15.85 12.56 14.36
N VAL A 38 -17.05 12.89 13.86
CA VAL A 38 -17.34 14.22 13.29
C VAL A 38 -17.04 15.31 14.32
N SER A 39 -16.42 16.42 13.89
CA SER A 39 -16.08 17.54 14.78
C SER A 39 -17.33 18.05 15.51
N TRP A 40 -17.16 18.50 16.75
CA TRP A 40 -18.24 19.01 17.62
C TRP A 40 -19.00 20.20 17.00
N ILE A 41 -18.33 20.95 16.11
CA ILE A 41 -18.90 22.06 15.32
C ILE A 41 -20.09 21.56 14.47
N TRP A 42 -20.07 20.29 14.06
CA TRP A 42 -21.15 19.65 13.30
C TRP A 42 -22.22 19.02 14.19
N THR A 43 -22.03 18.97 15.51
CA THR A 43 -22.96 18.37 16.48
C THR A 43 -23.55 19.37 17.46
N MET A 44 -23.10 20.63 17.47
CA MET A 44 -23.60 21.67 18.36
C MET A 44 -24.79 22.40 17.72
N THR A 45 -25.91 22.48 18.45
CA THR A 45 -27.06 23.35 18.15
C THR A 45 -26.91 24.66 18.94
N GLY A 46 -26.92 25.81 18.24
CA GLY A 46 -26.31 27.07 18.70
C GLY A 46 -27.05 27.92 19.74
N GLY A 47 -26.30 28.87 20.30
CA GLY A 47 -26.73 30.03 21.10
C GLY A 47 -25.96 31.30 20.68
N GLU A 48 -26.53 32.48 20.93
CA GLU A 48 -26.15 33.78 20.32
C GLU A 48 -24.69 34.22 20.57
N GLU A 49 -24.10 33.82 21.70
CA GLU A 49 -22.71 34.17 22.08
C GLU A 49 -21.65 33.28 21.40
N VAL A 50 -22.07 32.15 20.82
CA VAL A 50 -21.19 31.13 20.20
C VAL A 50 -20.93 31.41 18.72
N GLU A 51 -21.63 32.37 18.11
CA GLU A 51 -21.64 32.55 16.66
C GLU A 51 -20.28 32.99 16.07
N GLY A 52 -19.56 33.88 16.75
CA GLY A 52 -18.25 34.37 16.28
C GLY A 52 -17.16 33.29 16.26
N GLU A 53 -17.00 32.58 17.38
CA GLU A 53 -16.05 31.46 17.50
C GLU A 53 -16.43 30.29 16.60
N LEU A 54 -17.74 30.02 16.44
CA LEU A 54 -18.24 29.01 15.52
C LEU A 54 -17.88 29.32 14.07
N ILE A 55 -18.02 30.58 13.63
CA ILE A 55 -17.65 31.02 12.27
C ILE A 55 -16.15 30.84 12.04
N GLU A 56 -15.30 31.20 13.01
CA GLU A 56 -13.85 31.02 12.89
C GLU A 56 -13.46 29.54 12.84
N ALA A 57 -14.02 28.73 13.74
CA ALA A 57 -13.78 27.29 13.76
C ALA A 57 -14.24 26.61 12.46
N LEU A 58 -15.36 27.06 11.90
CA LEU A 58 -15.87 26.58 10.61
C LEU A 58 -14.97 26.98 9.44
N ARG A 59 -14.40 28.19 9.44
CA ARG A 59 -13.40 28.62 8.44
C ARG A 59 -12.14 27.77 8.52
N ILE A 60 -11.68 27.45 9.72
CA ILE A 60 -10.51 26.58 9.93
C ILE A 60 -10.79 25.18 9.39
N GLU A 61 -11.92 24.56 9.76
CA GLU A 61 -12.28 23.22 9.29
C GLU A 61 -12.54 23.17 7.78
N TRP A 62 -13.13 24.22 7.20
CA TRP A 62 -13.23 24.36 5.75
C TRP A 62 -11.85 24.43 5.09
N SER A 63 -10.94 25.24 5.63
CA SER A 63 -9.58 25.37 5.09
C SER A 63 -8.81 24.04 5.16
N LYS A 64 -8.96 23.29 6.26
CA LYS A 64 -8.36 21.94 6.40
C LYS A 64 -8.94 20.94 5.42
N SER A 65 -10.26 20.85 5.30
CA SER A 65 -10.93 19.91 4.39
C SER A 65 -10.63 20.23 2.92
N TRP A 66 -10.53 21.51 2.58
CA TRP A 66 -10.13 21.98 1.27
C TRP A 66 -8.66 21.66 0.95
N ALA A 67 -7.74 21.89 1.89
CA ALA A 67 -6.34 21.50 1.74
C ALA A 67 -6.19 19.98 1.55
N ARG A 68 -6.95 19.17 2.29
CA ARG A 68 -6.97 17.71 2.12
C ARG A 68 -7.48 17.30 0.74
N THR A 69 -8.54 17.94 0.25
CA THR A 69 -9.08 17.68 -1.08
C THR A 69 -8.07 17.98 -2.19
N ARG A 70 -7.31 19.06 -2.04
CA ARG A 70 -6.23 19.43 -2.97
C ARG A 70 -5.09 18.40 -2.95
N ARG A 71 -4.61 18.02 -1.76
CA ARG A 71 -3.59 16.96 -1.62
C ARG A 71 -4.06 15.65 -2.25
N TRP A 72 -5.29 15.22 -1.95
CA TRP A 72 -5.86 14.00 -2.54
C TRP A 72 -5.90 14.07 -4.07
N ARG A 73 -6.20 15.24 -4.64
CA ARG A 73 -6.18 15.43 -6.10
C ARG A 73 -4.78 15.28 -6.68
N GLU A 74 -3.77 15.83 -6.01
CA GLU A 74 -2.36 15.66 -6.39
C GLU A 74 -1.92 14.19 -6.29
N GLU A 75 -2.22 13.53 -5.17
CA GLU A 75 -1.93 12.11 -4.95
C GLU A 75 -2.58 11.25 -6.02
N LYS A 76 -3.85 11.50 -6.37
CA LYS A 76 -4.53 10.79 -7.45
C LYS A 76 -3.81 10.95 -8.79
N MET A 77 -3.38 12.17 -9.13
CA MET A 77 -2.65 12.45 -10.36
C MET A 77 -1.28 11.74 -10.38
N ILE A 78 -0.55 11.76 -9.26
CA ILE A 78 0.73 11.05 -9.11
C ILE A 78 0.51 9.55 -9.26
N LEU A 79 -0.50 8.99 -8.60
CA LEU A 79 -0.82 7.57 -8.70
C LEU A 79 -1.13 7.19 -10.15
N GLU A 80 -2.01 7.92 -10.84
CA GLU A 80 -2.34 7.64 -12.24
C GLU A 80 -1.09 7.61 -13.14
N GLU A 81 -0.15 8.52 -12.91
CA GLU A 81 1.12 8.54 -13.63
C GLU A 81 2.06 7.39 -13.22
N GLU A 82 2.12 7.04 -11.94
CA GLU A 82 2.90 5.91 -11.45
C GLU A 82 2.40 4.59 -12.04
N TRP A 83 1.09 4.38 -12.07
CA TRP A 83 0.46 3.23 -12.73
C TRP A 83 0.78 3.16 -14.22
N ARG A 84 0.97 4.31 -14.90
CA ARG A 84 1.40 4.36 -16.30
C ARG A 84 2.88 4.00 -16.46
N ARG A 85 3.74 4.44 -15.53
CA ARG A 85 5.19 4.18 -15.56
C ARG A 85 5.56 2.77 -15.15
N LEU A 86 4.79 2.15 -14.27
CA LEU A 86 5.06 0.82 -13.70
C LEU A 86 5.30 -0.25 -14.78
N GLY A 87 4.45 -0.30 -15.82
CA GLY A 87 4.63 -1.26 -16.92
C GLY A 87 5.95 -1.04 -17.67
N VAL A 88 6.32 0.21 -17.90
CA VAL A 88 7.57 0.59 -18.59
C VAL A 88 8.79 0.25 -17.74
N SER A 89 8.77 0.53 -16.43
CA SER A 89 9.87 0.17 -15.54
C SER A 89 10.06 -1.34 -15.44
N LEU A 90 8.97 -2.13 -15.44
CA LEU A 90 9.05 -3.59 -15.41
C LEU A 90 9.62 -4.14 -16.72
N ALA A 91 9.21 -3.62 -17.87
CA ALA A 91 9.78 -3.99 -19.17
C ALA A 91 11.27 -3.62 -19.28
N TYR A 92 11.67 -2.50 -18.68
CA TYR A 92 13.08 -2.12 -18.58
C TYR A 92 13.88 -3.12 -17.74
N GLU A 93 13.36 -3.56 -16.60
CA GLU A 93 14.01 -4.60 -15.79
C GLU A 93 14.07 -5.96 -16.50
N GLU A 94 13.02 -6.35 -17.23
CA GLU A 94 13.05 -7.54 -18.11
C GLU A 94 14.21 -7.46 -19.10
N ALA A 95 14.34 -6.35 -19.83
CA ALA A 95 15.42 -6.15 -20.80
C ALA A 95 16.79 -6.24 -20.13
N ARG A 96 16.95 -5.63 -18.95
CA ARG A 96 18.18 -5.74 -18.17
C ARG A 96 18.54 -7.17 -17.77
N TRP A 97 17.56 -8.01 -17.43
CA TRP A 97 17.82 -9.41 -17.12
C TRP A 97 18.19 -10.23 -18.36
N LYS A 98 17.60 -9.91 -19.52
CA LYS A 98 18.00 -10.49 -20.81
C LYS A 98 19.45 -10.11 -21.17
N ASP A 99 19.83 -8.84 -20.99
CA ASP A 99 21.20 -8.38 -21.22
C ASP A 99 22.20 -9.08 -20.28
N ARG A 100 21.82 -9.29 -19.01
CA ARG A 100 22.64 -10.06 -18.07
C ARG A 100 22.82 -11.52 -18.50
N ALA A 101 21.77 -12.16 -19.01
CA ALA A 101 21.85 -13.53 -19.53
C ALA A 101 22.81 -13.61 -20.73
N ALA A 102 22.75 -12.62 -21.63
CA ALA A 102 23.65 -12.54 -22.78
C ALA A 102 25.10 -12.20 -22.41
N ALA A 103 25.32 -11.50 -21.29
CA ALA A 103 26.64 -11.09 -20.82
C ALA A 103 27.38 -12.15 -19.97
N VAL A 104 26.78 -13.33 -19.72
CA VAL A 104 27.44 -14.40 -18.96
C VAL A 104 28.70 -14.88 -19.71
N PRO A 105 29.87 -14.92 -19.07
CA PRO A 105 31.14 -15.25 -19.73
C PRO A 105 31.29 -16.77 -19.94
N VAL A 106 30.51 -17.32 -20.87
CA VAL A 106 30.57 -18.74 -21.25
C VAL A 106 31.99 -19.11 -21.69
N GLY A 107 32.55 -20.14 -21.06
CA GLY A 107 33.91 -20.63 -21.34
C GLY A 107 35.01 -20.03 -20.44
N THR A 108 34.73 -18.97 -19.67
CA THR A 108 35.64 -18.49 -18.62
C THR A 108 35.35 -19.15 -17.28
N ILE A 109 34.07 -19.37 -16.99
CA ILE A 109 33.58 -20.08 -15.80
C ILE A 109 33.18 -21.52 -16.16
N PRO A 110 33.09 -22.43 -15.17
CA PRO A 110 32.58 -23.78 -15.38
C PRO A 110 31.22 -23.79 -16.09
N ALA A 111 31.01 -24.75 -16.99
CA ALA A 111 29.81 -24.80 -17.83
C ALA A 111 28.51 -24.85 -17.01
N ALA A 112 28.50 -25.63 -15.92
CA ALA A 112 27.35 -25.73 -15.02
C ALA A 112 27.00 -24.39 -14.37
N ASP A 113 28.01 -23.61 -13.97
CA ASP A 113 27.80 -22.28 -13.37
C ASP A 113 27.26 -21.29 -14.40
N ALA A 114 27.81 -21.31 -15.62
CA ALA A 114 27.32 -20.48 -16.71
C ALA A 114 25.86 -20.78 -17.05
N GLU A 115 25.52 -22.07 -17.15
CA GLU A 115 24.16 -22.52 -17.41
C GLU A 115 23.19 -22.07 -16.30
N GLY A 116 23.58 -22.25 -15.03
CA GLY A 116 22.79 -21.80 -13.89
C GLY A 116 22.57 -20.29 -13.87
N MET A 117 23.60 -19.50 -14.17
CA MET A 117 23.50 -18.04 -14.26
C MET A 117 22.56 -17.59 -15.38
N ILE A 118 22.66 -18.21 -16.56
CA ILE A 118 21.77 -17.92 -17.70
C ILE A 118 20.33 -18.29 -17.34
N ALA A 119 20.10 -19.50 -16.82
CA ALA A 119 18.77 -19.98 -16.44
C ALA A 119 18.12 -19.06 -15.40
N TYR A 120 18.87 -18.63 -14.39
CA TYR A 120 18.41 -17.69 -13.38
C TYR A 120 18.03 -16.32 -13.98
N ALA A 121 18.89 -15.77 -14.83
CA ALA A 121 18.64 -14.48 -15.48
C ALA A 121 17.40 -14.53 -16.40
N VAL A 122 17.25 -15.62 -17.16
CA VAL A 122 16.07 -15.84 -18.02
C VAL A 122 14.79 -15.97 -17.18
N LYS A 123 14.82 -16.74 -16.08
CA LYS A 123 13.68 -16.85 -15.16
C LYS A 123 13.24 -15.48 -14.61
N HIS A 124 14.20 -14.62 -14.25
CA HIS A 124 13.89 -13.25 -13.81
C HIS A 124 13.29 -12.40 -14.93
N ALA A 125 13.83 -12.48 -16.15
CA ALA A 125 13.25 -11.79 -17.29
C ALA A 125 11.77 -12.17 -17.49
N ASP A 126 11.46 -13.47 -17.44
CA ASP A 126 10.08 -13.95 -17.56
C ASP A 126 9.18 -13.51 -16.41
N MET A 127 9.71 -13.47 -15.18
CA MET A 127 8.99 -12.92 -14.04
C MET A 127 8.62 -11.44 -14.27
N TYR A 128 9.57 -10.61 -14.69
CA TYR A 128 9.33 -9.18 -14.95
C TYR A 128 8.38 -8.97 -16.13
N ARG A 129 8.48 -9.79 -17.17
CA ARG A 129 7.53 -9.81 -18.30
C ARG A 129 6.10 -10.08 -17.81
N ASN A 130 5.92 -11.09 -16.97
CA ASN A 130 4.62 -11.44 -16.41
C ASN A 130 4.05 -10.33 -15.51
N LEU A 131 4.91 -9.67 -14.71
CA LEU A 131 4.52 -8.50 -13.93
C LEU A 131 4.09 -7.33 -14.82
N ALA A 132 4.81 -7.07 -15.91
CA ALA A 132 4.49 -6.01 -16.86
C ALA A 132 3.11 -6.26 -17.52
N LEU A 133 2.87 -7.46 -18.03
CA LEU A 133 1.58 -7.86 -18.60
C LEU A 133 0.44 -7.71 -17.60
N ARG A 134 0.66 -8.13 -16.35
CA ARG A 134 -0.34 -8.01 -15.29
C ARG A 134 -0.61 -6.55 -14.92
N ALA A 135 0.42 -5.71 -14.89
CA ALA A 135 0.27 -4.28 -14.63
C ALA A 135 -0.60 -3.63 -15.72
N GLU A 136 -0.33 -3.93 -16.99
CA GLU A 136 -1.12 -3.43 -18.13
C GLU A 136 -2.57 -3.94 -18.11
N ALA A 137 -2.77 -5.23 -17.84
CA ALA A 137 -4.10 -5.82 -17.71
C ALA A 137 -4.89 -5.16 -16.56
N THR A 138 -4.24 -4.94 -15.41
CA THR A 138 -4.90 -4.32 -14.25
C THR A 138 -5.25 -2.86 -14.52
N ARG A 139 -4.38 -2.13 -15.25
CA ARG A 139 -4.57 -0.73 -15.63
C ARG A 139 -5.74 -0.53 -16.61
N THR A 140 -5.87 -1.41 -17.58
CA THR A 140 -6.87 -1.29 -18.66
C THR A 140 -8.20 -1.94 -18.32
N ALA A 141 -8.23 -2.86 -17.37
CA ALA A 141 -9.44 -3.60 -17.05
C ALA A 141 -10.52 -2.73 -16.37
N PRO A 142 -11.81 -2.96 -16.68
CA PRO A 142 -12.91 -2.20 -16.08
C PRO A 142 -12.98 -2.40 -14.57
N ALA A 143 -13.57 -1.41 -13.87
CA ALA A 143 -13.78 -1.47 -12.43
C ALA A 143 -14.65 -2.69 -12.07
N LEU A 144 -14.18 -3.46 -11.10
CA LEU A 144 -14.94 -4.60 -10.57
C LEU A 144 -16.05 -4.12 -9.63
N ARG A 145 -17.11 -4.92 -9.53
CA ARG A 145 -18.15 -4.72 -8.51
C ARG A 145 -17.53 -4.82 -7.11
N LYS A 146 -18.06 -4.06 -6.15
CA LYS A 146 -17.61 -4.10 -4.74
C LYS A 146 -17.59 -5.55 -4.22
N GLY A 147 -16.44 -5.99 -3.71
CA GLY A 147 -16.22 -7.34 -3.19
C GLY A 147 -15.77 -8.38 -4.22
N ALA A 148 -15.75 -8.07 -5.52
CA ALA A 148 -15.19 -8.96 -6.54
C ALA A 148 -13.66 -8.86 -6.57
N LYS A 149 -12.99 -10.01 -6.65
CA LYS A 149 -11.53 -10.11 -6.79
C LYS A 149 -11.17 -10.43 -8.23
N ARG A 150 -10.08 -9.86 -8.73
CA ARG A 150 -9.48 -10.31 -10.01
C ARG A 150 -8.83 -11.67 -9.76
N GLY A 151 -9.10 -12.64 -10.63
CA GLY A 151 -8.35 -13.90 -10.64
C GLY A 151 -6.87 -13.63 -10.87
N ARG A 152 -5.99 -14.46 -10.31
CA ARG A 152 -4.58 -14.44 -10.67
C ARG A 152 -4.47 -15.08 -12.04
N THR A 153 -4.32 -14.29 -13.10
CA THR A 153 -3.96 -14.83 -14.42
C THR A 153 -2.49 -15.21 -14.36
N ALA A 154 -2.18 -16.50 -14.33
CA ALA A 154 -0.84 -16.99 -14.61
C ALA A 154 -0.66 -16.87 -16.12
N VAL A 155 0.16 -15.92 -16.56
CA VAL A 155 0.66 -15.96 -17.93
C VAL A 155 1.80 -16.97 -17.91
N PHE A 156 1.53 -18.19 -18.36
CA PHE A 156 2.59 -19.16 -18.60
C PHE A 156 3.38 -18.69 -19.82
N CYS A 157 4.70 -18.55 -19.66
CA CYS A 157 5.60 -18.30 -20.78
C CYS A 157 5.78 -19.62 -21.52
N THR A 158 4.97 -19.88 -22.54
CA THR A 158 5.23 -20.97 -23.49
C THR A 158 6.29 -20.48 -24.45
N THR A 159 7.51 -21.01 -24.35
CA THR A 159 8.49 -20.90 -25.44
C THR A 159 7.89 -21.55 -26.69
N GLU A 160 8.16 -21.00 -27.87
CA GLU A 160 7.50 -21.32 -29.15
C GLU A 160 7.73 -22.77 -29.69
N ASP A 161 8.06 -23.74 -28.84
CA ASP A 161 8.24 -25.17 -29.16
C ASP A 161 7.19 -26.10 -28.50
N ASP A 162 6.11 -25.57 -27.93
CA ASP A 162 5.04 -26.39 -27.35
C ASP A 162 3.94 -26.71 -28.38
N LEU A 163 4.08 -27.90 -28.99
CA LEU A 163 3.02 -28.59 -29.71
C LEU A 163 1.75 -28.68 -28.85
N GLU A 164 0.61 -28.46 -29.51
CA GLU A 164 -0.77 -28.59 -29.02
C GLU A 164 -0.95 -29.51 -27.81
N LEU A 165 -1.01 -28.91 -26.61
CA LEU A 165 -1.39 -29.60 -25.37
C LEU A 165 -2.81 -29.17 -25.00
N GLU A 166 -3.73 -30.13 -25.08
CA GLU A 166 -5.12 -29.98 -24.63
C GLU A 166 -5.17 -29.56 -23.15
N ASP A 167 -6.13 -28.68 -22.82
CA ASP A 167 -6.43 -28.22 -21.46
C ASP A 167 -6.78 -29.41 -20.54
N VAL A 168 -5.77 -29.99 -19.87
CA VAL A 168 -5.98 -30.84 -18.70
C VAL A 168 -5.93 -29.97 -17.45
N ALA A 169 -7.11 -29.72 -16.89
CA ALA A 169 -7.27 -29.14 -15.57
C ALA A 169 -6.49 -29.98 -14.54
N ALA A 170 -5.36 -29.45 -14.10
CA ALA A 170 -4.51 -30.04 -13.07
C ALA A 170 -4.67 -29.27 -11.77
N ASP A 171 -5.68 -29.66 -11.00
CA ASP A 171 -5.94 -29.29 -9.62
C ASP A 171 -4.93 -30.01 -8.71
N GLY A 172 -3.75 -29.41 -8.56
CA GLY A 172 -2.73 -29.83 -7.60
C GLY A 172 -2.30 -28.64 -6.73
N TRP A 173 -2.68 -28.66 -5.46
CA TRP A 173 -2.17 -27.72 -4.45
C TRP A 173 -0.70 -28.02 -4.21
N ILE A 174 0.18 -27.05 -4.48
CA ILE A 174 1.59 -27.10 -4.07
C ILE A 174 1.64 -26.50 -2.66
N GLU A 175 1.89 -27.33 -1.65
CA GLU A 175 2.33 -26.89 -0.33
C GLU A 175 3.73 -26.31 -0.48
N VAL A 176 3.85 -24.99 -0.31
CA VAL A 176 5.15 -24.33 -0.20
C VAL A 176 5.54 -24.47 1.26
N ASP A 177 6.49 -25.35 1.55
CA ASP A 177 7.14 -25.45 2.86
C ASP A 177 7.74 -24.08 3.22
N GLU A 178 7.27 -23.50 4.30
CA GLU A 178 7.91 -22.39 4.99
C GLU A 178 9.11 -22.96 5.75
N GLU A 179 10.33 -22.74 5.27
CA GLU A 179 11.52 -22.52 6.10
C GLU A 179 12.74 -22.23 5.21
N ASP A 180 13.22 -20.98 5.23
CA ASP A 180 14.64 -20.63 5.09
C ASP A 180 14.82 -19.16 5.50
N ASP A 181 15.02 -18.99 6.81
CA ASP A 181 15.49 -17.77 7.48
C ASP A 181 16.93 -17.47 7.04
N PHE A 182 17.09 -16.73 5.94
CA PHE A 182 18.40 -16.22 5.52
C PHE A 182 18.85 -15.08 6.44
N GLY A 183 19.49 -15.45 7.55
CA GLY A 183 20.18 -14.54 8.45
C GLY A 183 21.34 -13.82 7.74
N TYR A 184 21.24 -12.48 7.64
CA TYR A 184 22.35 -11.62 7.23
C TYR A 184 23.40 -11.57 8.35
N ALA A 185 24.44 -12.40 8.25
CA ALA A 185 25.64 -12.23 9.04
C ALA A 185 26.42 -11.02 8.51
N SER A 186 26.28 -9.87 9.18
CA SER A 186 27.20 -8.73 9.00
C SER A 186 28.57 -9.12 9.53
N GLY A 187 29.48 -9.49 8.64
CA GLY A 187 30.89 -9.68 8.95
C GLY A 187 31.60 -8.33 9.00
N ASP A 188 31.71 -7.74 10.19
CA ASP A 188 32.74 -6.73 10.48
C ASP A 188 34.11 -7.41 10.36
N SER A 189 34.87 -7.00 9.34
CA SER A 189 36.27 -7.40 9.17
C SER A 189 37.12 -6.13 9.30
N GLU A 190 37.65 -5.88 10.49
CA GLU A 190 38.73 -4.90 10.68
C GLU A 190 40.03 -5.46 10.05
N PRO A 191 40.82 -4.65 9.34
CA PRO A 191 42.16 -5.06 8.91
C PRO A 191 43.20 -4.77 10.00
N GLU A 192 43.93 -5.81 10.42
CA GLU A 192 45.25 -5.67 11.06
C GLU A 192 46.35 -5.76 10.00
N ASP A 193 47.06 -4.65 9.79
CA ASP A 193 48.54 -4.47 9.71
C ASP A 193 48.91 -3.14 9.03
#